data_AF-V4AYD9-F1
#
_entry.id   AF-V4AYD9-F1
#
_cell.length_a   1.000
_cell.length_b   1.000
_cell.length_c   1.000
_cell.angle_alpha   90.00
_cell.angle_beta   90.00
_cell.angle_gamma   90.00
#
_symmetry.space_group_name_H-M   'P 1'
#
loop_
_entity.id
_entity.type
_entity.pdbx_description
1 polymer ?
#
loop_
_entity_poly.entity_id
_entity_poly.type
_entity_poly.pdbx_seq_one_letter_code
_entity_poly.pdbx_strand_id
1 'polypeptide(L)'
;PPHFKKGSIIQLANNKLKRVEDLETADFIQSADISPDLKIDSSTVIRIDEHVDRGSAILGFSVGEHKVKVTVEATLEHPFFVFHQGWTSCSPLASSQRYGLECHKLAINDKCVSLTHKD
;
A
#
# COMPACT_ATOMS: atom_id res chain seq x y z
N PRO A 1 -7.11 3.26 -9.02
CA PRO A 1 -7.82 1.97 -9.00
C PRO A 1 -9.15 2.11 -8.25
N PRO A 2 -10.25 1.45 -8.67
CA PRO A 2 -11.57 1.62 -8.06
C PRO A 2 -11.62 1.12 -6.61
N HIS A 3 -10.76 0.16 -6.25
CA HIS A 3 -10.71 -0.47 -4.92
C HIS A 3 -10.21 0.45 -3.80
N PHE A 4 -9.56 1.56 -4.12
CA PHE A 4 -9.04 2.50 -3.14
C PHE A 4 -10.01 3.62 -2.77
N LYS A 5 -11.29 3.55 -3.15
CA LYS A 5 -12.26 4.59 -2.81
C LYS A 5 -12.90 4.30 -1.47
N LYS A 6 -13.00 5.31 -0.60
CA LYS A 6 -13.74 5.25 0.66
C LYS A 6 -15.11 4.60 0.45
N GLY A 7 -15.45 3.66 1.31
CA GLY A 7 -16.67 2.86 1.23
C GLY A 7 -16.58 1.66 0.30
N SER A 8 -15.49 1.47 -0.45
CA SER A 8 -15.21 0.20 -1.12
C SER A 8 -15.11 -0.92 -0.09
N ILE A 9 -15.79 -2.03 -0.38
CA ILE A 9 -15.81 -3.22 0.47
C ILE A 9 -14.71 -4.16 -0.01
N ILE A 10 -13.83 -4.53 0.91
CA ILE A 10 -12.76 -5.50 0.72
C ILE A 10 -13.18 -6.80 1.39
N GLN A 11 -13.18 -7.88 0.62
CA GLN A 11 -13.34 -9.23 1.16
C GLN A 11 -11.96 -9.77 1.55
N LEU A 12 -11.78 -10.05 2.84
CA LEU A 12 -10.57 -10.65 3.38
C LEU A 12 -10.58 -12.17 3.19
N ALA A 13 -9.42 -12.82 3.34
CA ALA A 13 -9.33 -14.28 3.15
C ALA A 13 -10.15 -15.09 4.16
N ASN A 14 -10.47 -14.51 5.33
CA ASN A 14 -11.36 -15.09 6.33
C ASN A 14 -12.86 -14.91 6.01
N ASN A 15 -13.21 -14.45 4.79
CA ASN A 15 -14.56 -14.09 4.34
C ASN A 15 -15.23 -12.92 5.07
N LYS A 16 -14.51 -12.20 5.95
CA LYS A 16 -15.01 -10.94 6.51
C LYS A 16 -14.97 -9.84 5.46
N LEU A 17 -15.96 -8.96 5.54
CA LEU A 17 -16.04 -7.75 4.74
C LEU A 17 -15.58 -6.57 5.60
N LYS A 18 -14.61 -5.80 5.11
CA LYS A 18 -14.13 -4.58 5.75
C LYS A 18 -14.17 -3.43 4.76
N ARG A 19 -14.42 -2.20 5.23
CA ARG A 19 -14.25 -1.03 4.37
C ARG A 19 -12.77 -0.79 4.14
N VAL A 20 -12.42 -0.28 2.95
CA VAL A 20 -11.03 -0.03 2.60
C VAL A 20 -10.36 0.95 3.57
N GLU A 21 -11.08 1.97 4.03
CA GLU A 21 -10.60 2.95 5.01
C GLU A 21 -10.34 2.36 6.40
N ASP A 22 -10.97 1.23 6.72
CA ASP A 22 -10.86 0.59 8.03
C ASP A 22 -9.75 -0.49 8.03
N LEU A 23 -9.06 -0.75 6.92
CA LEU A 23 -8.03 -1.80 6.84
C LEU A 23 -6.89 -1.58 7.84
N GLU A 24 -6.50 -2.65 8.51
CA GLU A 24 -5.42 -2.67 9.49
C GLU A 24 -4.35 -3.69 9.10
N THR A 25 -3.14 -3.49 9.61
CA THR A 25 -2.03 -4.44 9.43
C THR A 25 -2.40 -5.87 9.82
N ALA A 26 -3.21 -6.05 10.87
CA ALA A 26 -3.68 -7.37 11.31
C ALA A 26 -4.51 -8.10 10.25
N ASP A 27 -5.23 -7.38 9.38
CA ASP A 27 -6.05 -7.98 8.32
C ASP A 27 -5.17 -8.65 7.25
N PHE A 28 -4.01 -8.06 6.94
CA PHE A 28 -3.02 -8.64 6.02
C PHE A 28 -2.36 -9.88 6.61
N ILE A 29 -1.93 -9.81 7.88
CA ILE A 29 -1.29 -10.92 8.60
C ILE A 29 -2.26 -12.10 8.67
N GLN A 30 -3.47 -11.85 9.15
CA GLN A 30 -4.48 -12.89 9.25
C GLN A 30 -4.85 -13.48 7.88
N SER A 31 -4.90 -12.66 6.82
CA SER A 31 -5.22 -13.17 5.48
C SER A 31 -4.13 -14.09 4.92
N ALA A 32 -2.86 -13.78 5.16
CA ALA A 32 -1.74 -14.63 4.77
C ALA A 32 -1.61 -15.90 5.64
N ASP A 33 -1.99 -15.84 6.92
CA ASP A 33 -1.98 -17.00 7.82
C ASP A 33 -3.09 -18.01 7.48
N ILE A 34 -4.27 -17.53 7.07
CA ILE A 34 -5.44 -18.38 6.77
C ILE A 34 -5.40 -18.94 5.36
N SER A 35 -4.89 -18.18 4.39
CA SER A 35 -4.87 -18.62 3.00
C SER A 35 -3.60 -19.42 2.70
N PRO A 36 -3.71 -20.69 2.27
CA PRO A 36 -2.55 -21.48 1.89
C PRO A 36 -1.84 -20.89 0.66
N ASP A 37 -2.55 -20.11 -0.15
CA ASP A 37 -2.05 -19.59 -1.44
C ASP A 37 -1.55 -18.15 -1.36
N LEU A 38 -1.75 -17.44 -0.24
CA LEU A 38 -1.34 -16.03 -0.09
C LEU A 38 -0.15 -15.88 0.84
N LYS A 39 0.75 -14.97 0.50
CA LYS A 39 1.82 -14.48 1.37
C LYS A 39 1.76 -12.97 1.47
N ILE A 40 2.22 -12.43 2.59
CA ILE A 40 2.56 -11.01 2.67
C ILE A 40 3.84 -10.80 1.86
N ASP A 41 3.77 -9.93 0.87
CA ASP A 41 4.96 -9.33 0.29
C ASP A 41 5.23 -7.99 0.96
N SER A 42 6.50 -7.72 1.24
CA SER A 42 6.92 -6.49 1.89
C SER A 42 8.02 -5.81 1.10
N SER A 43 7.84 -4.51 0.89
CA SER A 43 8.71 -3.67 0.09
C SER A 43 9.09 -2.44 0.89
N THR A 44 10.39 -2.23 1.09
CA THR A 44 10.90 -1.05 1.83
C THR A 44 11.19 0.08 0.86
N VAL A 45 10.66 1.28 1.13
CA VAL A 45 10.95 2.48 0.34
C VAL A 45 12.41 2.88 0.57
N ILE A 46 13.20 2.95 -0.49
CA ILE A 46 14.62 3.34 -0.45
C ILE A 46 14.92 4.63 -1.20
N ARG A 47 13.98 5.10 -2.03
CA ARG A 47 14.09 6.35 -2.78
C ARG A 47 12.70 6.90 -3.08
N ILE A 48 12.55 8.22 -2.99
CA ILE A 48 11.37 8.97 -3.43
C ILE A 48 11.87 10.15 -4.26
N ASP A 49 11.36 10.30 -5.48
CA ASP A 49 11.66 11.41 -6.38
C ASP A 49 10.32 11.97 -6.89
N GLU A 50 9.84 13.07 -6.29
CA GLU A 50 8.52 13.65 -6.58
C GLU A 50 8.61 14.68 -7.72
N HIS A 51 7.82 14.48 -8.77
CA HIS A 51 7.66 15.38 -9.90
C HIS A 51 6.30 16.07 -9.84
N VAL A 52 6.20 17.12 -9.01
CA VAL A 52 4.94 17.84 -8.74
C VAL A 52 4.32 18.44 -10.00
N ASP A 53 5.15 18.90 -10.94
CA ASP A 53 4.73 19.41 -12.25
C ASP A 53 4.00 18.36 -13.10
N ARG A 54 4.34 17.08 -12.92
CA ARG A 54 3.76 15.93 -13.63
C ARG A 54 2.70 15.20 -12.82
N GLY A 55 2.57 15.51 -11.53
CA GLY A 55 1.68 14.79 -10.62
C GLY A 55 2.10 13.34 -10.36
N SER A 56 3.38 13.00 -10.58
CA SER A 56 3.91 11.65 -10.35
C SER A 56 5.14 11.63 -9.45
N ALA A 57 5.50 10.46 -8.94
CA ALA A 57 6.73 10.21 -8.22
C ALA A 57 7.39 8.91 -8.71
N ILE A 58 8.71 8.94 -8.80
CA ILE A 58 9.54 7.75 -9.04
C ILE A 58 9.99 7.21 -7.68
N LEU A 59 9.51 6.01 -7.34
CA LEU A 59 9.74 5.34 -6.07
C LEU A 59 10.71 4.17 -6.27
N GLY A 60 11.76 4.11 -5.46
CA GLY A 60 12.63 2.96 -5.35
C GLY A 60 12.20 2.08 -4.18
N PHE A 61 12.02 0.79 -4.43
CA PHE A 61 11.70 -0.21 -3.41
C PHE A 61 12.77 -1.29 -3.33
N SER A 62 13.00 -1.78 -2.12
CA SER A 62 13.72 -3.04 -1.86
C SER A 62 12.71 -4.11 -1.45
N VAL A 63 12.55 -5.13 -2.29
CA VAL A 63 11.48 -6.14 -2.21
C VAL A 63 12.02 -7.46 -1.68
N GLY A 64 11.29 -8.06 -0.73
CA GLY A 64 11.54 -9.41 -0.21
C GLY A 64 12.88 -9.61 0.51
N GLU A 65 13.19 -10.86 0.84
CA GLU A 65 14.40 -11.23 1.60
C GLU A 65 15.69 -10.99 0.81
N HIS A 66 15.63 -11.16 -0.52
CA HIS A 66 16.76 -10.95 -1.42
C HIS A 66 17.04 -9.46 -1.71
N LYS A 67 16.27 -8.53 -1.12
CA LYS A 67 16.42 -7.08 -1.27
C LYS A 67 16.48 -6.61 -2.73
N VAL A 68 15.68 -7.22 -3.59
CA VAL A 68 15.62 -6.87 -5.03
C VAL A 68 15.22 -5.40 -5.15
N LYS A 69 16.02 -4.61 -5.88
CA LYS A 69 15.72 -3.19 -6.09
C LYS A 69 14.84 -3.02 -7.31
N VAL A 70 13.68 -2.42 -7.12
CA VAL A 70 12.74 -2.09 -8.19
C VAL A 70 12.41 -0.61 -8.16
N THR A 71 12.09 -0.06 -9.33
CA THR A 71 11.65 1.32 -9.48
C THR A 71 10.24 1.33 -10.03
N VAL A 72 9.35 2.11 -9.43
CA VAL A 72 7.94 2.24 -9.82
C VAL A 72 7.62 3.71 -9.99
N GLU A 73 6.93 4.06 -11.07
CA GLU A 73 6.30 5.37 -11.21
C GLU A 73 4.84 5.28 -10.74
N ALA A 74 4.45 6.19 -9.85
CA ALA A 74 3.09 6.28 -9.31
C ALA A 74 2.59 7.73 -9.32
N THR A 75 1.27 7.93 -9.34
CA THR A 75 0.71 9.27 -9.13
C THR A 75 0.92 9.70 -7.68
N LEU A 76 1.02 11.00 -7.41
CA LEU A 76 1.29 11.50 -6.06
C LEU A 76 0.23 11.09 -5.04
N GLU A 77 -1.02 10.98 -5.47
CA GLU A 77 -2.14 10.57 -4.64
C GLU A 77 -2.27 9.05 -4.46
N HIS A 78 -1.46 8.25 -5.15
CA HIS A 78 -1.56 6.78 -5.08
C HIS A 78 -1.34 6.27 -3.64
N PRO A 79 -2.31 5.55 -3.05
CA PRO A 79 -2.17 5.04 -1.70
C PRO A 79 -1.39 3.72 -1.68
N PHE A 80 -0.47 3.64 -0.74
CA PHE A 80 0.26 2.43 -0.33
C PHE A 80 -0.18 2.07 1.09
N PHE A 81 -0.15 0.79 1.44
CA PHE A 81 -0.42 0.36 2.81
C PHE A 81 0.89 0.09 3.52
N VAL A 82 1.21 0.86 4.57
CA VAL A 82 2.45 0.74 5.34
C VAL A 82 2.18 0.06 6.68
N PHE A 83 3.03 -0.90 7.03
CA PHE A 83 2.93 -1.66 8.27
C PHE A 83 2.93 -0.73 9.50
N HIS A 84 1.99 -0.92 10.43
CA HIS A 84 1.76 -0.07 11.63
C HIS A 84 1.38 1.40 11.39
N GLN A 85 1.25 1.83 10.13
CA GLN A 85 0.88 3.20 9.79
C GLN A 85 -0.45 3.27 9.03
N GLY A 86 -0.81 2.24 8.26
CA GLY A 86 -2.03 2.21 7.47
C GLY A 86 -1.84 2.83 6.09
N TRP A 87 -2.84 3.55 5.60
CA TRP A 87 -2.75 4.19 4.28
C TRP A 87 -1.73 5.33 4.29
N THR A 88 -0.88 5.36 3.27
CA THR A 88 0.24 6.28 3.13
C THR A 88 0.41 6.67 1.66
N SER A 89 0.76 7.91 1.33
CA SER A 89 0.99 8.34 -0.06
C SER A 89 2.00 9.48 -0.16
N CYS A 90 2.44 9.78 -1.38
CA CYS A 90 3.32 10.94 -1.61
C CYS A 90 2.56 12.27 -1.38
N SER A 91 1.26 12.34 -1.64
CA SER A 91 0.42 13.51 -1.36
C SER A 91 -0.83 13.12 -0.59
N PRO A 92 -0.78 13.14 0.76
CA PRO A 92 -1.91 12.78 1.62
C PRO A 92 -3.19 13.57 1.32
N LEU A 93 -3.04 14.87 1.08
CA LEU A 93 -4.16 15.75 0.74
C LEU A 93 -4.81 15.32 -0.57
N ALA A 94 -4.00 15.02 -1.60
CA ALA A 94 -4.53 14.57 -2.88
C ALA A 94 -5.18 13.18 -2.78
N SER A 95 -4.63 12.27 -1.95
CA SER A 95 -5.28 10.98 -1.68
C SER A 95 -6.63 11.15 -1.00
N SER A 96 -6.74 12.01 0.00
CA SER A 96 -8.01 12.31 0.67
C SER A 96 -9.04 12.90 -0.30
N GLN A 97 -8.65 13.85 -1.16
CA GLN A 97 -9.54 14.42 -2.17
C GLN A 97 -9.97 13.41 -3.25
N ARG A 98 -9.05 12.55 -3.70
CA ARG A 98 -9.30 11.61 -4.80
C ARG A 98 -10.06 10.36 -4.35
N TYR A 99 -9.72 9.87 -3.17
CA TYR A 99 -10.10 8.56 -2.67
C TYR A 99 -10.93 8.61 -1.38
N GLY A 100 -10.92 9.72 -0.65
CA GLY A 100 -11.57 9.81 0.66
C GLY A 100 -10.83 9.05 1.77
N LEU A 101 -9.61 8.59 1.51
CA LEU A 101 -8.77 7.89 2.48
C LEU A 101 -7.90 8.91 3.25
N GLU A 102 -7.85 8.75 4.56
CA GLU A 102 -6.85 9.45 5.37
C GLU A 102 -5.51 8.74 5.18
N CYS A 103 -4.55 9.46 4.61
CA CYS A 103 -3.22 8.95 4.37
C CYS A 103 -2.18 9.66 5.25
N HIS A 104 -1.13 8.94 5.62
CA HIS A 104 0.11 9.53 6.07
C HIS A 104 1.03 9.90 4.90
N LYS A 105 2.04 10.75 5.13
CA LYS A 105 3.06 11.07 4.11
C LYS A 105 4.07 9.93 4.02
N LEU A 106 4.29 9.42 2.80
CA LEU A 106 5.27 8.37 2.50
C LEU A 106 6.69 8.88 2.77
N ALA A 107 7.49 8.05 3.43
CA ALA A 107 8.86 8.33 3.79
C ALA A 107 9.81 7.19 3.40
N ILE A 108 11.09 7.52 3.30
CA ILE A 108 12.14 6.51 3.15
C ILE A 108 12.16 5.62 4.42
N ASN A 109 12.34 4.32 4.21
CA ASN A 109 12.25 3.22 5.18
C ASN A 109 10.84 2.79 5.56
N ASP A 110 9.78 3.41 5.00
CA ASP A 110 8.43 2.87 5.13
C ASP A 110 8.38 1.47 4.51
N LYS A 111 7.75 0.53 5.22
CA LYS A 111 7.56 -0.84 4.77
C LYS A 111 6.14 -1.01 4.24
N CYS A 112 6.01 -0.88 2.92
CA CYS A 112 4.77 -1.15 2.22
C CYS A 112 4.48 -2.65 2.19
N VAL A 113 3.23 -3.02 2.39
CA VAL A 113 2.78 -4.41 2.36
C VAL A 113 1.64 -4.63 1.36
N SER A 114 1.65 -5.80 0.76
CA SER A 114 0.59 -6.29 -0.10
C SER A 114 0.40 -7.80 0.11
N LEU A 115 -0.74 -8.33 -0.33
CA LEU A 115 -0.93 -9.77 -0.44
C LEU A 115 -0.59 -10.19 -1.87
N THR A 116 0.22 -11.23 -1.99
CA THR A 116 0.60 -11.84 -3.27
C THR A 116 0.38 -13.34 -3.20
N HIS A 117 0.26 -14.00 -4.36
CA HIS A 117 0.20 -15.46 -4.40
C HIS A 117 1.57 -16.06 -4.03
N LYS A 118 1.56 -17.21 -3.35
CA LYS A 118 2.75 -18.06 -3.20
C LYS A 118 3.12 -18.63 -4.56
N ASP A 119 4.43 -18.75 -4.79
CA ASP A 119 5.00 -19.34 -6.02
C ASP A 119 4.83 -20.86 -6.02
#